data_AF-A0A261FDR3-F1
#
_entry.id   AF-A0A261FDR3-F1
#
_cell.length_a   1.000
_cell.length_b   1.000
_cell.length_c   1.000
_cell.angle_alpha   90.00
_cell.angle_beta   90.00
_cell.angle_gamma   90.00
#
_symmetry.space_group_name_H-M   'P 1'
#
loop_
_entity.id
_entity.type
_entity.pdbx_description
1 polymer ?
#
loop_
_entity_poly.entity_id
_entity_poly.type
_entity_poly.pdbx_seq_one_letter_code
_entity_poly.pdbx_strand_id
1 'polypeptide(L)'
;MNHVEHDAALPTGKHSEPVSPRRLFADPTDVVLYLAFLMLPVDGTIYGFSMMYWTPIAPILFGAYVLLNVWSLPKTVVRYGTLLVFPVICVLVSVFGWLTIGFHTNTAVRTLVALATGISCLISLDVAFRIKRLSISAAVTVIAVAYWLSFGVGVLQFVIMHTGDQTIIRFFQFKMERSYVPHHIQFLFAEPSYIGMHLFGVLMPICWLTKRKDVLVLILVYAFGAAAMGAGVRILIDTVVAFVLWIAVVVDFRHKRNRAIAAAGFAAVCVGGAVVLLRNARVQSLLQNGVLTGDASAFARLFRSLAPIEAWLADPLHMLFGFGAGNLKDAIARGYDAASSVIMALGVNPQDSYEIRLLGSLHEDHYIFTMNAYVDFITEFGLVLFIAAIVLIVMHINRNHAWNRMTICWFLLLIYLYIQFEGYAFYALWMFLWFTGLNPNRQGTTGQGRVREKREVFARGRHRSGRKSVR
;
A
#
# COMPACT_ATOMS: atom_id res chain seq x y z
N MET A 1 32.82 -32.97 66.78
CA MET A 1 32.62 -31.93 67.80
C MET A 1 33.07 -30.60 67.17
N ASN A 2 32.08 -29.76 66.87
CA ASN A 2 32.11 -28.33 66.49
C ASN A 2 33.05 -27.85 65.36
N HIS A 3 32.48 -27.42 64.22
CA HIS A 3 32.33 -25.99 63.91
C HIS A 3 31.39 -25.73 62.71
N VAL A 4 30.76 -24.56 62.76
CA VAL A 4 29.62 -24.00 62.00
C VAL A 4 30.08 -23.30 60.71
N GLU A 5 29.33 -23.40 59.61
CA GLU A 5 29.27 -22.45 58.48
C GLU A 5 27.84 -22.47 57.90
N HIS A 6 26.96 -21.54 58.27
CA HIS A 6 26.62 -20.27 57.58
C HIS A 6 26.15 -20.39 56.12
N ASP A 7 24.85 -20.14 55.93
CA ASP A 7 24.18 -19.75 54.69
C ASP A 7 24.93 -18.63 53.93
N ALA A 8 25.07 -18.79 52.62
CA ALA A 8 25.13 -17.66 51.69
C ALA A 8 24.63 -18.05 50.30
N ALA A 9 23.44 -17.56 49.98
CA ALA A 9 22.82 -17.60 48.66
C ALA A 9 23.77 -17.11 47.55
N LEU A 10 23.83 -17.87 46.46
CA LEU A 10 24.49 -17.46 45.23
C LEU A 10 23.84 -16.17 44.69
N PRO A 11 24.63 -15.14 44.36
CA PRO A 11 24.09 -13.87 43.90
C PRO A 11 23.49 -14.01 42.49
N THR A 12 22.17 -13.90 42.45
CA THR A 12 21.39 -13.48 41.28
C THR A 12 21.82 -12.07 40.89
N GLY A 13 22.21 -11.86 39.63
CA GLY A 13 22.40 -10.51 39.12
C GLY A 13 23.51 -10.37 38.08
N LYS A 14 23.16 -10.53 36.81
CA LYS A 14 23.61 -9.59 35.79
C LYS A 14 22.39 -9.06 35.07
N HIS A 15 22.03 -7.84 35.47
CA HIS A 15 21.05 -6.97 34.84
C HIS A 15 21.22 -7.01 33.32
N SER A 16 20.39 -7.81 32.64
CA SER A 16 19.84 -7.38 31.37
C SER A 16 19.09 -6.10 31.68
N GLU A 17 19.52 -4.97 31.13
CA GLU A 17 18.67 -3.79 31.07
C GLU A 17 17.28 -4.25 30.62
N PRO A 18 16.21 -3.96 31.38
CA PRO A 18 14.88 -4.33 30.93
C PRO A 18 14.66 -3.57 29.62
N VAL A 19 14.54 -4.32 28.52
CA VAL A 19 13.95 -3.78 27.29
C VAL A 19 12.58 -3.28 27.73
N SER A 20 12.47 -1.95 27.92
CA SER A 20 11.25 -1.33 28.43
C SER A 20 10.07 -1.90 27.64
N PRO A 21 9.04 -2.48 28.27
CA PRO A 21 7.93 -3.06 27.55
C PRO A 21 7.36 -1.98 26.63
N ARG A 22 7.32 -2.27 25.32
CA ARG A 22 6.78 -1.33 24.33
C ARG A 22 5.35 -1.01 24.75
N ARG A 23 5.07 0.27 24.95
CA ARG A 23 3.79 0.72 25.53
C ARG A 23 2.66 0.50 24.52
N LEU A 24 1.51 0.06 25.01
CA LEU A 24 0.28 -0.03 24.19
C LEU A 24 -0.23 1.37 23.87
N PHE A 25 -0.28 2.23 24.87
CA PHE A 25 -0.62 3.65 24.78
C PHE A 25 0.48 4.46 25.47
N ALA A 26 0.90 5.57 24.87
CA ALA A 26 1.75 6.57 25.51
C ALA A 26 0.89 7.72 26.08
N ASP A 27 -0.15 8.13 25.36
CA ASP A 27 -1.10 9.17 25.76
C ASP A 27 -2.47 8.98 25.05
N PRO A 28 -3.53 9.74 25.42
CA PRO A 28 -4.87 9.56 24.85
C PRO A 28 -4.96 9.78 23.33
N THR A 29 -4.04 10.53 22.73
CA THR A 29 -4.08 10.78 21.27
C THR A 29 -3.83 9.49 20.48
N ASP A 30 -3.17 8.51 21.07
CA ASP A 30 -2.90 7.22 20.43
C ASP A 30 -4.18 6.43 20.14
N VAL A 31 -5.30 6.72 20.82
CA VAL A 31 -6.62 6.16 20.48
C VAL A 31 -7.01 6.50 19.04
N VAL A 32 -6.73 7.72 18.59
CA VAL A 32 -7.03 8.16 17.21
C VAL A 32 -6.20 7.37 16.20
N LEU A 33 -4.94 7.05 16.54
CA LEU A 33 -4.09 6.21 15.70
C LEU A 33 -4.61 4.77 15.60
N TYR A 34 -5.01 4.15 16.72
CA TYR A 34 -5.57 2.80 16.68
C TYR A 34 -6.93 2.77 15.97
N LEU A 35 -7.73 3.83 16.07
CA LEU A 35 -8.93 3.99 15.27
C LEU A 35 -8.59 4.07 13.77
N ALA A 36 -7.54 4.81 13.39
CA ALA A 36 -7.05 4.84 12.01
C ALA A 36 -6.67 3.42 11.53
N PHE A 37 -5.96 2.64 12.35
CA PHE A 37 -5.63 1.25 12.03
C PHE A 37 -6.86 0.34 11.89
N LEU A 38 -7.88 0.54 12.73
CA LEU A 38 -9.14 -0.19 12.64
C LEU A 38 -9.94 0.16 11.38
N MET A 39 -9.80 1.39 10.89
CA MET A 39 -10.50 1.90 9.71
C MET A 39 -9.72 1.72 8.39
N LEU A 40 -8.54 1.09 8.41
CA LEU A 40 -7.78 0.81 7.17
C LEU A 40 -8.57 0.06 6.10
N PRO A 41 -9.36 -1.00 6.42
CA PRO A 41 -10.11 -1.73 5.41
C PRO A 41 -11.48 -1.09 5.09
N VAL A 42 -11.76 0.11 5.61
CA VAL A 42 -13.03 0.82 5.41
C VAL A 42 -12.79 2.00 4.47
N ASP A 43 -12.95 1.77 3.17
CA ASP A 43 -12.70 2.80 2.15
C ASP A 43 -13.77 2.91 1.05
N GLY A 44 -14.89 2.18 1.16
CA GLY A 44 -16.01 2.28 0.23
C GLY A 44 -17.31 2.84 0.80
N THR A 45 -17.30 3.36 2.04
CA THR A 45 -18.52 3.82 2.73
C THR A 45 -18.80 5.30 2.45
N ILE A 46 -20.07 5.71 2.56
CA ILE A 46 -20.47 7.14 2.46
C ILE A 46 -19.87 8.04 3.56
N TYR A 47 -19.33 7.44 4.62
CA TYR A 47 -18.79 8.15 5.78
C TYR A 47 -17.35 8.62 5.59
N GLY A 48 -16.65 8.11 4.57
CA GLY A 48 -15.30 8.51 4.26
C GLY A 48 -15.25 9.84 3.50
N PHE A 49 -14.08 10.47 3.51
CA PHE A 49 -13.88 11.67 2.70
C PHE A 49 -13.80 11.27 1.22
N SER A 50 -14.68 11.82 0.39
CA SER A 50 -14.73 11.53 -1.05
C SER A 50 -13.46 12.02 -1.74
N MET A 51 -12.57 11.08 -2.07
CA MET A 51 -11.39 11.29 -2.90
C MET A 51 -11.68 10.78 -4.32
N MET A 52 -10.72 10.90 -5.25
CA MET A 52 -10.89 10.32 -6.59
C MET A 52 -11.09 8.81 -6.47
N TYR A 53 -12.31 8.35 -6.78
CA TYR A 53 -12.69 6.94 -6.89
C TYR A 53 -12.70 6.08 -5.60
N TRP A 54 -12.49 6.67 -4.42
CA TRP A 54 -12.55 5.99 -3.11
C TRP A 54 -12.92 6.95 -1.97
N THR A 55 -13.47 6.41 -0.88
CA THR A 55 -13.93 7.17 0.30
C THR A 55 -13.29 6.64 1.59
N PRO A 56 -11.96 6.85 1.78
CA PRO A 56 -11.26 6.28 2.92
C PRO A 56 -11.48 7.10 4.21
N ILE A 57 -11.66 6.40 5.34
CA ILE A 57 -11.75 7.04 6.67
C ILE A 57 -10.36 7.18 7.31
N ALA A 58 -9.50 6.17 7.16
CA ALA A 58 -8.18 6.10 7.79
C ALA A 58 -7.26 7.31 7.53
N PRO A 59 -7.13 7.84 6.30
CA PRO A 59 -6.25 8.97 6.00
C PRO A 59 -6.58 10.24 6.78
N ILE A 60 -7.87 10.52 6.99
CA ILE A 60 -8.32 11.67 7.76
C ILE A 60 -7.97 11.50 9.24
N LEU A 61 -8.11 10.27 9.77
CA LEU A 61 -7.70 9.95 11.15
C LEU A 61 -6.18 10.06 11.35
N PHE A 62 -5.37 9.70 10.35
CA PHE A 62 -3.93 10.00 10.40
C PHE A 62 -3.65 11.50 10.43
N GLY A 63 -4.37 12.29 9.61
CA GLY A 63 -4.31 13.76 9.67
C GLY A 63 -4.64 14.29 11.08
N ALA A 64 -5.75 13.82 11.67
CA ALA A 64 -6.15 14.19 13.03
C ALA A 64 -5.08 13.80 14.07
N TYR A 65 -4.48 12.62 13.97
CA TYR A 65 -3.40 12.20 14.87
C TYR A 65 -2.17 13.11 14.78
N VAL A 66 -1.80 13.56 13.57
CA VAL A 66 -0.71 14.52 13.38
C VAL A 66 -1.03 15.87 14.02
N LEU A 67 -2.25 16.39 13.85
CA LEU A 67 -2.69 17.65 14.46
C LEU A 67 -2.62 17.59 15.99
N LEU A 68 -3.08 16.49 16.58
CA LEU A 68 -3.00 16.26 18.03
C LEU A 68 -1.55 16.13 18.54
N ASN A 69 -0.60 15.81 17.65
CA ASN A 69 0.81 15.61 17.96
C ASN A 69 1.74 16.61 17.25
N VAL A 70 1.23 17.81 16.92
CA VAL A 70 1.95 18.82 16.13
C VAL A 70 3.32 19.18 16.70
N TRP A 71 3.48 19.12 18.03
CA TRP A 71 4.74 19.36 18.73
C TRP A 71 5.85 18.37 18.35
N SER A 72 5.49 17.18 17.88
CA SER A 72 6.44 16.17 17.40
C SER A 72 6.86 16.37 15.95
N LEU A 73 6.15 17.22 15.20
CA LEU A 73 6.36 17.44 13.77
C LEU A 73 7.79 17.90 13.42
N PRO A 74 8.44 18.84 14.14
CA PRO A 74 9.80 19.26 13.81
C PRO A 74 10.80 18.09 13.77
N LYS A 75 10.65 17.12 14.68
CA LYS A 75 11.52 15.93 14.74
C LYS A 75 11.33 15.02 13.52
N THR A 76 10.14 15.00 12.95
CA THR A 76 9.82 14.24 11.74
C THR A 76 10.30 14.99 10.50
N VAL A 77 10.10 16.32 10.46
CA VAL A 77 10.54 17.19 9.37
C VAL A 77 12.05 17.14 9.16
N VAL A 78 12.85 17.13 10.24
CA VAL A 78 14.31 16.99 10.11
C VAL A 78 14.72 15.69 9.42
N ARG A 79 13.90 14.62 9.49
CA ARG A 79 14.23 13.30 8.94
C ARG A 79 13.66 13.06 7.56
N TYR A 80 12.44 13.51 7.32
CA TYR A 80 11.73 13.30 6.05
C TYR A 80 11.58 14.59 5.24
N GLY A 81 12.30 15.67 5.60
CA GLY A 81 12.07 17.02 5.08
C GLY A 81 11.96 17.11 3.57
N THR A 82 12.85 16.45 2.83
CA THR A 82 12.79 16.41 1.36
C THR A 82 11.50 15.77 0.83
N LEU A 83 11.03 14.68 1.46
CA LEU A 83 9.77 14.02 1.10
C LEU A 83 8.54 14.85 1.53
N LEU A 84 8.62 15.61 2.62
CA LEU A 84 7.53 16.46 3.08
C LEU A 84 7.39 17.75 2.25
N VAL A 85 8.49 18.26 1.70
CA VAL A 85 8.50 19.44 0.81
C VAL A 85 7.97 19.07 -0.57
N PHE A 86 8.14 17.82 -1.02
CA PHE A 86 7.78 17.41 -2.38
C PHE A 86 6.31 17.71 -2.74
N PRO A 87 5.30 17.41 -1.89
CA PRO A 87 3.92 17.79 -2.22
C PRO A 87 3.69 19.29 -2.28
N VAL A 88 4.45 20.12 -1.54
CA VAL A 88 4.38 21.59 -1.69
C VAL A 88 4.86 22.00 -3.08
N ILE A 89 5.91 21.36 -3.60
CA ILE A 89 6.38 21.58 -4.97
C ILE A 89 5.30 21.15 -5.98
N CYS A 90 4.62 20.03 -5.75
CA CYS A 90 3.48 19.62 -6.58
C CYS A 90 2.37 20.69 -6.64
N VAL A 91 2.03 21.31 -5.50
CA VAL A 91 1.06 22.41 -5.46
C VAL A 91 1.57 23.63 -6.23
N LEU A 92 2.85 24.00 -6.05
CA LEU A 92 3.42 25.16 -6.74
C LEU A 92 3.44 24.97 -8.26
N VAL A 93 3.80 23.79 -8.74
CA VAL A 93 3.74 23.47 -10.18
C VAL A 93 2.29 23.43 -10.67
N SER A 94 1.34 22.99 -9.85
CA SER A 94 -0.09 23.00 -10.20
C SER A 94 -0.63 24.40 -10.49
N VAL A 95 0.00 25.47 -9.98
CA VAL A 95 -0.37 26.85 -10.30
C VAL A 95 -0.28 27.11 -11.81
N PHE A 96 0.70 26.52 -12.50
CA PHE A 96 0.79 26.61 -13.96
C PHE A 96 -0.49 26.08 -14.61
N GLY A 97 -0.87 24.84 -14.28
CA GLY A 97 -2.09 24.21 -14.80
C GLY A 97 -3.37 24.95 -14.43
N TRP A 98 -3.45 25.49 -13.21
CA TRP A 98 -4.61 26.28 -12.79
C TRP A 98 -4.76 27.61 -13.56
N LEU A 99 -3.64 28.21 -13.97
CA LEU A 99 -3.64 29.45 -14.76
C LEU A 99 -3.91 29.20 -16.26
N THR A 100 -3.50 28.04 -16.80
CA THR A 100 -3.62 27.73 -18.24
C THR A 100 -4.86 26.94 -18.60
N ILE A 101 -5.35 26.08 -17.71
CA ILE A 101 -6.52 25.21 -17.92
C ILE A 101 -7.74 25.77 -17.19
N GLY A 102 -7.58 26.04 -15.89
CA GLY A 102 -8.65 26.46 -15.00
C GLY A 102 -8.48 25.89 -13.58
N PHE A 103 -9.17 26.48 -12.61
CA PHE A 103 -9.14 26.03 -11.22
C PHE A 103 -10.47 25.38 -10.81
N HIS A 104 -10.48 24.06 -10.71
CA HIS A 104 -11.64 23.29 -10.27
C HIS A 104 -11.59 23.03 -8.76
N THR A 105 -12.21 23.91 -7.96
CA THR A 105 -12.08 23.91 -6.50
C THR A 105 -12.34 22.56 -5.83
N ASN A 106 -13.41 21.85 -6.23
CA ASN A 106 -13.78 20.58 -5.59
C ASN A 106 -12.72 19.49 -5.85
N THR A 107 -12.35 19.28 -7.11
CA THR A 107 -11.35 18.26 -7.48
C THR A 107 -9.95 18.63 -7.02
N ALA A 108 -9.57 19.91 -7.08
CA ALA A 108 -8.30 20.39 -6.55
C ALA A 108 -8.20 20.13 -5.03
N VAL A 109 -9.24 20.47 -4.26
CA VAL A 109 -9.26 20.18 -2.82
C VAL A 109 -9.14 18.69 -2.54
N ARG A 110 -9.82 17.82 -3.32
CA ARG A 110 -9.70 16.36 -3.16
C ARG A 110 -8.26 15.87 -3.35
N THR A 111 -7.59 16.31 -4.42
CA THR A 111 -6.19 15.98 -4.69
C THR A 111 -5.26 16.49 -3.58
N LEU A 112 -5.45 17.74 -3.15
CA LEU A 112 -4.64 18.33 -2.07
C LEU A 112 -4.83 17.60 -0.73
N VAL A 113 -6.07 17.26 -0.38
CA VAL A 113 -6.38 16.49 0.83
C VAL A 113 -5.78 15.08 0.72
N ALA A 114 -5.82 14.44 -0.45
CA ALA A 114 -5.22 13.13 -0.66
C ALA A 114 -3.68 13.16 -0.45
N LEU A 115 -3.00 14.17 -1.00
CA LEU A 115 -1.55 14.37 -0.78
C LEU A 115 -1.23 14.65 0.70
N ALA A 116 -1.99 15.56 1.33
CA ALA A 116 -1.77 15.95 2.72
C ALA A 116 -2.00 14.78 3.69
N THR A 117 -3.05 13.99 3.48
CA THR A 117 -3.37 12.83 4.33
C THR A 117 -2.43 11.65 4.09
N GLY A 118 -1.92 11.49 2.87
CA GLY A 118 -0.83 10.56 2.56
C GLY A 118 0.44 10.86 3.37
N ILE A 119 0.93 12.10 3.30
CA ILE A 119 2.05 12.55 4.15
C ILE A 119 1.74 12.35 5.63
N SER A 120 0.51 12.65 6.04
CA SER A 120 0.08 12.50 7.43
C SER A 120 0.17 11.05 7.91
N CYS A 121 -0.02 10.07 7.03
CA CYS A 121 0.23 8.65 7.32
C CYS A 121 1.71 8.41 7.67
N LEU A 122 2.65 8.89 6.84
CA LEU A 122 4.09 8.78 7.11
C LEU A 122 4.49 9.43 8.44
N ILE A 123 3.99 10.64 8.71
CA ILE A 123 4.27 11.35 9.97
C ILE A 123 3.69 10.58 11.15
N SER A 124 2.46 10.07 11.04
CA SER A 124 1.79 9.31 12.09
C SER A 124 2.58 8.07 12.48
N LEU A 125 3.02 7.27 11.49
CA LEU A 125 3.84 6.07 11.72
C LEU A 125 5.16 6.41 12.42
N ASP A 126 5.78 7.52 12.02
CA ASP A 126 7.05 7.95 12.59
C ASP A 126 6.91 8.44 14.04
N VAL A 127 5.89 9.26 14.32
CA VAL A 127 5.56 9.72 15.67
C VAL A 127 5.25 8.53 16.56
N ALA A 128 4.36 7.64 16.12
CA ALA A 128 3.90 6.48 16.88
C ALA A 128 5.05 5.52 17.25
N PHE A 129 5.79 5.04 16.26
CA PHE A 129 6.72 3.95 16.48
C PHE A 129 8.14 4.39 16.82
N ARG A 130 8.53 5.60 16.45
CA ARG A 130 9.90 6.08 16.70
C ARG A 130 9.99 7.07 17.84
N ILE A 131 9.06 8.01 17.93
CA ILE A 131 9.05 9.04 18.98
C ILE A 131 8.40 8.48 20.25
N LYS A 132 7.14 8.02 20.14
CA LYS A 132 6.38 7.47 21.26
C LYS A 132 6.71 6.00 21.58
N ARG A 133 7.38 5.30 20.65
CA ARG A 133 7.83 3.90 20.80
C ARG A 133 6.69 2.93 21.13
N LEU A 134 5.55 3.11 20.47
CA LEU A 134 4.40 2.21 20.62
C LEU A 134 4.72 0.79 20.16
N SER A 135 3.95 -0.17 20.67
CA SER A 135 4.10 -1.57 20.30
C SER A 135 3.62 -1.84 18.87
N ILE A 136 4.56 -2.10 17.96
CA ILE A 136 4.26 -2.59 16.60
C ILE A 136 3.39 -3.86 16.66
N SER A 137 3.63 -4.74 17.63
CA SER A 137 2.84 -5.98 17.77
C SER A 137 1.37 -5.67 18.07
N ALA A 138 1.10 -4.68 18.93
CA ALA A 138 -0.27 -4.29 19.23
C ALA A 138 -0.95 -3.67 18.00
N ALA A 139 -0.28 -2.75 17.31
CA ALA A 139 -0.79 -2.15 16.08
C ALA A 139 -1.13 -3.21 15.03
N VAL A 140 -0.24 -4.19 14.82
CA VAL A 140 -0.49 -5.29 13.86
C VAL A 140 -1.66 -6.18 14.29
N THR A 141 -1.86 -6.40 15.60
CA THR A 141 -3.05 -7.12 16.08
C THR A 141 -4.33 -6.36 15.77
N VAL A 142 -4.37 -5.04 16.01
CA VAL A 142 -5.53 -4.20 15.66
C VAL A 142 -5.82 -4.24 14.16
N ILE A 143 -4.79 -4.12 13.33
CA ILE A 143 -4.92 -4.23 11.88
C ILE A 143 -5.45 -5.61 11.50
N ALA A 144 -4.88 -6.70 12.03
CA ALA A 144 -5.35 -8.06 11.73
C ALA A 144 -6.83 -8.26 12.10
N VAL A 145 -7.27 -7.76 13.27
CA VAL A 145 -8.68 -7.80 13.68
C VAL A 145 -9.56 -7.02 12.70
N ALA A 146 -9.15 -5.81 12.30
CA ALA A 146 -9.89 -4.99 11.34
C ALA A 146 -10.13 -5.74 10.01
N TYR A 147 -9.09 -6.42 9.51
CA TYR A 147 -9.17 -7.18 8.27
C TYR A 147 -9.98 -8.47 8.40
N TRP A 148 -9.96 -9.14 9.55
CA TRP A 148 -10.89 -10.25 9.82
C TRP A 148 -12.35 -9.79 9.83
N LEU A 149 -12.64 -8.63 10.42
CA LEU A 149 -13.99 -8.05 10.39
C LEU A 149 -14.42 -7.70 8.96
N SER A 150 -13.54 -7.07 8.19
CA SER A 150 -13.77 -6.80 6.76
C SER A 150 -14.06 -8.10 5.99
N PHE A 151 -13.26 -9.15 6.20
CA PHE A 151 -13.51 -10.46 5.59
C PHE A 151 -14.90 -11.02 5.97
N GLY A 152 -15.26 -10.94 7.24
CA GLY A 152 -16.58 -11.36 7.73
C GLY A 152 -17.73 -10.62 7.07
N VAL A 153 -17.58 -9.32 6.80
CA VAL A 153 -18.56 -8.52 6.03
C VAL A 153 -18.70 -9.05 4.60
N GLY A 154 -17.60 -9.43 3.94
CA GLY A 154 -17.68 -10.02 2.60
C GLY A 154 -18.32 -11.40 2.58
N VAL A 155 -18.07 -12.25 3.58
CA VAL A 155 -18.79 -13.53 3.74
C VAL A 155 -20.27 -13.29 3.94
N LEU A 156 -20.65 -12.29 4.74
CA LEU A 156 -22.04 -11.90 4.93
C LEU A 156 -22.66 -11.46 3.59
N GLN A 157 -22.00 -10.59 2.83
CA GLN A 157 -22.44 -10.17 1.49
C GLN A 157 -22.62 -11.38 0.55
N PHE A 158 -21.68 -12.32 0.55
CA PHE A 158 -21.78 -13.56 -0.23
C PHE A 158 -23.02 -14.36 0.13
N VAL A 159 -23.25 -14.63 1.42
CA VAL A 159 -24.43 -15.39 1.88
C VAL A 159 -25.72 -14.69 1.46
N ILE A 160 -25.79 -13.36 1.62
CA ILE A 160 -26.98 -12.57 1.27
C ILE A 160 -27.26 -12.59 -0.23
N MET A 161 -26.22 -12.58 -1.07
CA MET A 161 -26.39 -12.73 -2.52
C MET A 161 -27.03 -14.08 -2.89
N HIS A 162 -26.78 -15.13 -2.11
CA HIS A 162 -27.37 -16.46 -2.33
C HIS A 162 -28.77 -16.60 -1.72
N THR A 163 -29.03 -15.94 -0.59
CA THR A 163 -30.35 -15.98 0.08
C THR A 163 -31.34 -14.97 -0.47
N GLY A 164 -30.88 -13.91 -1.12
CA GLY A 164 -31.72 -12.88 -1.74
C GLY A 164 -32.37 -11.90 -0.76
N ASP A 165 -31.85 -11.76 0.47
CA ASP A 165 -32.44 -10.87 1.49
C ASP A 165 -32.31 -9.38 1.09
N GLN A 166 -33.44 -8.81 0.69
CA GLN A 166 -33.55 -7.43 0.21
C GLN A 166 -33.25 -6.39 1.30
N THR A 167 -33.45 -6.71 2.58
CA THR A 167 -33.22 -5.76 3.67
C THR A 167 -31.75 -5.41 3.79
N ILE A 168 -30.91 -6.44 3.75
CA ILE A 168 -29.46 -6.26 3.92
C ILE A 168 -28.82 -5.77 2.61
N ILE A 169 -29.35 -6.17 1.45
CA ILE A 169 -28.94 -5.58 0.15
C ILE A 169 -29.18 -4.07 0.18
N ARG A 170 -30.38 -3.62 0.58
CA ARG A 170 -30.69 -2.18 0.71
C ARG A 170 -29.81 -1.48 1.73
N PHE A 171 -29.47 -2.14 2.84
CA PHE A 171 -28.53 -1.60 3.81
C PHE A 171 -27.16 -1.31 3.18
N PHE A 172 -26.58 -2.26 2.45
CA PHE A 172 -25.30 -2.03 1.77
C PHE A 172 -25.40 -1.00 0.65
N GLN A 173 -26.48 -1.00 -0.12
CA GLN A 173 -26.75 0.02 -1.14
C GLN A 173 -26.86 1.43 -0.56
N PHE A 174 -27.36 1.57 0.67
CA PHE A 174 -27.48 2.86 1.34
C PHE A 174 -26.18 3.31 2.03
N LYS A 175 -25.35 2.38 2.51
CA LYS A 175 -24.15 2.69 3.31
C LYS A 175 -22.85 2.76 2.52
N MET A 176 -22.82 2.14 1.35
CA MET A 176 -21.65 2.14 0.49
C MET A 176 -21.80 3.27 -0.54
N GLU A 177 -20.75 4.06 -0.72
CA GLU A 177 -20.71 5.14 -1.71
C GLU A 177 -21.01 4.59 -3.10
N ARG A 178 -20.46 3.41 -3.39
CA ARG A 178 -20.78 2.61 -4.57
C ARG A 178 -21.05 1.19 -4.13
N SER A 179 -22.29 0.74 -4.35
CA SER A 179 -22.68 -0.63 -4.02
C SER A 179 -22.68 -1.48 -5.26
N TYR A 180 -21.79 -2.46 -5.27
CA TYR A 180 -21.75 -3.54 -6.25
C TYR A 180 -22.64 -4.72 -5.85
N VAL A 181 -23.20 -4.73 -4.62
CA VAL A 181 -24.18 -5.73 -4.18
C VAL A 181 -25.53 -5.46 -4.88
N PRO A 182 -26.18 -6.48 -5.48
CA PRO A 182 -25.93 -7.92 -5.36
C PRO A 182 -25.09 -8.56 -6.48
N HIS A 183 -24.46 -7.79 -7.36
CA HIS A 183 -23.72 -8.34 -8.51
C HIS A 183 -22.32 -8.82 -8.16
N HIS A 184 -21.61 -8.11 -7.27
CA HIS A 184 -20.27 -8.45 -6.81
C HIS A 184 -20.09 -8.17 -5.33
N ILE A 185 -19.16 -8.91 -4.73
CA ILE A 185 -18.79 -8.79 -3.33
C ILE A 185 -17.65 -7.81 -3.23
N GLN A 186 -17.85 -6.78 -2.41
CA GLN A 186 -16.90 -5.67 -2.26
C GLN A 186 -16.29 -5.60 -0.86
N PHE A 187 -16.76 -6.41 0.09
CA PHE A 187 -16.37 -6.34 1.50
C PHE A 187 -16.69 -4.93 2.05
N LEU A 188 -15.73 -4.28 2.70
CA LEU A 188 -15.80 -2.88 3.12
C LEU A 188 -15.05 -1.94 2.16
N PHE A 189 -14.61 -2.46 1.01
CA PHE A 189 -13.78 -1.72 0.08
C PHE A 189 -14.61 -0.89 -0.91
N ALA A 190 -13.99 0.15 -1.46
CA ALA A 190 -14.57 0.97 -2.54
C ALA A 190 -14.89 0.15 -3.79
N GLU A 191 -14.08 -0.87 -4.06
CA GLU A 191 -14.27 -1.78 -5.17
C GLU A 191 -13.83 -3.21 -4.85
N PRO A 192 -14.48 -4.22 -5.48
CA PRO A 192 -13.97 -5.60 -5.46
C PRO A 192 -12.53 -5.71 -5.98
N SER A 193 -12.12 -4.79 -6.86
CA SER A 193 -10.79 -4.77 -7.45
C SER A 193 -9.69 -4.30 -6.48
N TYR A 194 -10.05 -3.69 -5.35
CA TYR A 194 -9.10 -3.16 -4.36
C TYR A 194 -8.68 -4.17 -3.31
N ILE A 195 -9.32 -5.34 -3.25
CA ILE A 195 -8.95 -6.41 -2.31
C ILE A 195 -7.44 -6.70 -2.37
N GLY A 196 -6.88 -6.84 -3.58
CA GLY A 196 -5.45 -7.10 -3.77
C GLY A 196 -4.56 -5.95 -3.28
N MET A 197 -4.98 -4.69 -3.45
CA MET A 197 -4.27 -3.52 -2.91
C MET A 197 -4.11 -3.59 -1.41
N HIS A 198 -5.15 -3.99 -0.69
CA HIS A 198 -5.08 -4.09 0.76
C HIS A 198 -4.28 -5.31 1.23
N LEU A 199 -4.57 -6.49 0.66
CA LEU A 199 -3.90 -7.72 1.06
C LEU A 199 -2.40 -7.65 0.80
N PHE A 200 -2.01 -7.16 -0.37
CA PHE A 200 -0.61 -7.14 -0.79
C PHE A 200 0.07 -5.80 -0.55
N GLY A 201 -0.64 -4.68 -0.55
CA GLY A 201 -0.06 -3.37 -0.22
C GLY A 201 0.07 -3.10 1.28
N VAL A 202 -0.74 -3.76 2.14
CA VAL A 202 -0.72 -3.57 3.60
C VAL A 202 -0.27 -4.82 4.33
N LEU A 203 -1.05 -5.90 4.20
CA LEU A 203 -0.86 -7.07 5.05
C LEU A 203 0.42 -7.82 4.71
N MET A 204 0.75 -7.98 3.44
CA MET A 204 1.98 -8.66 3.01
C MET A 204 3.24 -7.93 3.51
N PRO A 205 3.39 -6.61 3.36
CA PRO A 205 4.47 -5.86 3.99
C PRO A 205 4.51 -6.02 5.51
N ILE A 206 3.36 -5.92 6.19
CA ILE A 206 3.30 -6.15 7.65
C ILE A 206 3.79 -7.56 8.01
N CYS A 207 3.44 -8.57 7.22
CA CYS A 207 3.90 -9.93 7.37
C CYS A 207 5.43 -10.03 7.17
N TRP A 208 6.00 -9.35 6.17
CA TRP A 208 7.46 -9.30 5.99
C TRP A 208 8.18 -8.60 7.15
N LEU A 209 7.59 -7.54 7.68
CA LEU A 209 8.13 -6.74 8.79
C LEU A 209 8.13 -7.50 10.11
N THR A 210 7.02 -8.16 10.43
CA THR A 210 6.80 -8.78 11.75
C THR A 210 7.01 -10.28 11.77
N LYS A 211 7.04 -10.93 10.60
CA LYS A 211 7.10 -12.40 10.43
C LYS A 211 6.01 -13.15 11.20
N ARG A 212 4.88 -12.48 11.44
CA ARG A 212 3.73 -12.99 12.17
C ARG A 212 2.93 -13.97 11.31
N LYS A 213 2.75 -15.19 11.81
CA LYS A 213 2.04 -16.28 11.10
C LYS A 213 0.54 -16.02 11.01
N ASP A 214 -0.04 -15.35 12.00
CA ASP A 214 -1.46 -15.00 12.03
C ASP A 214 -1.84 -14.04 10.89
N VAL A 215 -0.97 -13.08 10.56
CA VAL A 215 -1.17 -12.18 9.40
C VAL A 215 -1.05 -12.97 8.10
N LEU A 216 -0.11 -13.92 8.01
CA LEU A 216 0.02 -14.78 6.84
C LEU A 216 -1.24 -15.64 6.61
N VAL A 217 -1.77 -16.25 7.69
CA VAL A 217 -3.01 -17.03 7.63
C VAL A 217 -4.16 -16.15 7.17
N LEU A 218 -4.28 -14.94 7.71
CA LEU A 218 -5.28 -13.97 7.28
C LEU A 218 -5.16 -13.66 5.78
N ILE A 219 -3.97 -13.37 5.25
CA ILE A 219 -3.77 -13.12 3.81
C ILE A 219 -4.23 -14.32 2.97
N LEU A 220 -3.85 -15.53 3.35
CA LEU A 220 -4.20 -16.75 2.62
C LEU A 220 -5.71 -17.02 2.64
N VAL A 221 -6.34 -16.94 3.82
CA VAL A 221 -7.78 -17.13 3.98
C VAL A 221 -8.55 -16.06 3.22
N TYR A 222 -8.11 -14.80 3.29
CA TYR A 222 -8.77 -13.70 2.60
C TYR A 222 -8.63 -13.84 1.08
N ALA A 223 -7.42 -14.10 0.56
CA ALA A 223 -7.20 -14.26 -0.88
C ALA A 223 -7.98 -15.45 -1.46
N PHE A 224 -7.91 -16.61 -0.80
CA PHE A 224 -8.63 -17.80 -1.24
C PHE A 224 -10.14 -17.65 -1.07
N GLY A 225 -10.60 -17.07 0.04
CA GLY A 225 -12.02 -16.79 0.28
C GLY A 225 -12.59 -15.82 -0.74
N ALA A 226 -11.89 -14.72 -1.03
CA ALA A 226 -12.30 -13.76 -2.06
C ALA A 226 -12.35 -14.40 -3.46
N ALA A 227 -11.37 -15.24 -3.79
CA ALA A 227 -11.37 -16.00 -5.05
C ALA A 227 -12.53 -16.99 -5.13
N ALA A 228 -12.77 -17.77 -4.08
CA ALA A 228 -13.86 -18.76 -4.01
C ALA A 228 -15.24 -18.11 -4.08
N MET A 229 -15.39 -16.92 -3.48
CA MET A 229 -16.62 -16.13 -3.52
C MET A 229 -16.81 -15.38 -4.86
N GLY A 230 -15.85 -15.44 -5.78
CA GLY A 230 -15.96 -14.80 -7.10
C GLY A 230 -15.86 -13.27 -7.06
N ALA A 231 -15.15 -12.70 -6.08
CA ALA A 231 -15.05 -11.24 -5.90
C ALA A 231 -14.43 -10.51 -7.13
N GLY A 232 -13.58 -11.19 -7.91
CA GLY A 232 -13.09 -10.66 -9.17
C GLY A 232 -11.93 -11.47 -9.77
N VAL A 233 -11.59 -11.19 -11.03
CA VAL A 233 -10.42 -11.80 -11.69
C VAL A 233 -9.10 -11.18 -11.20
N ARG A 234 -9.12 -9.90 -10.82
CA ARG A 234 -7.93 -9.16 -10.40
C ARG A 234 -7.26 -9.74 -9.16
N ILE A 235 -8.02 -10.16 -8.16
CA ILE A 235 -7.46 -10.79 -6.95
C ILE A 235 -6.66 -12.05 -7.28
N LEU A 236 -7.01 -12.79 -8.34
CA LEU A 236 -6.25 -13.97 -8.78
C LEU A 236 -4.89 -13.56 -9.36
N ILE A 237 -4.88 -12.56 -10.24
CA ILE A 237 -3.64 -12.02 -10.84
C ILE A 237 -2.74 -11.44 -9.74
N ASP A 238 -3.31 -10.64 -8.85
CA ASP A 238 -2.58 -10.04 -7.73
C ASP A 238 -1.99 -11.12 -6.82
N THR A 239 -2.72 -12.20 -6.56
CA THR A 239 -2.23 -13.33 -5.76
C THR A 239 -1.05 -14.03 -6.42
N VAL A 240 -1.08 -14.23 -7.75
CA VAL A 240 0.05 -14.82 -8.49
C VAL A 240 1.28 -13.92 -8.41
N VAL A 241 1.14 -12.62 -8.69
CA VAL A 241 2.24 -11.64 -8.64
C VAL A 241 2.82 -11.57 -7.24
N ALA A 242 1.98 -11.43 -6.23
CA ALA A 242 2.39 -11.34 -4.84
C ALA A 242 3.06 -12.63 -4.36
N PHE A 243 2.59 -13.79 -4.81
CA PHE A 243 3.20 -15.09 -4.48
C PHE A 243 4.60 -15.23 -5.09
N VAL A 244 4.82 -14.80 -6.34
CA VAL A 244 6.14 -14.78 -6.97
C VAL A 244 7.11 -13.91 -6.17
N LEU A 245 6.69 -12.71 -5.81
CA LEU A 245 7.51 -11.78 -5.02
C LEU A 245 7.75 -12.32 -3.61
N TRP A 246 6.76 -12.96 -3.00
CA TRP A 246 6.92 -13.59 -1.68
C TRP A 246 7.93 -14.75 -1.71
N ILE A 247 7.86 -15.63 -2.71
CA ILE A 247 8.87 -16.69 -2.94
C ILE A 247 10.24 -16.05 -3.11
N ALA A 248 10.36 -14.99 -3.91
CA ALA A 248 11.62 -14.30 -4.12
C ALA A 248 12.24 -13.84 -2.80
N VAL A 249 11.44 -13.26 -1.90
CA VAL A 249 11.89 -12.79 -0.58
C VAL A 249 12.27 -13.92 0.37
N VAL A 250 11.43 -14.96 0.48
CA VAL A 250 11.55 -15.99 1.54
C VAL A 250 12.52 -17.11 1.16
N VAL A 251 12.62 -17.47 -0.11
CA VAL A 251 13.37 -18.66 -0.55
C VAL A 251 14.84 -18.35 -0.78
N ASP A 252 15.73 -19.11 -0.13
CA ASP A 252 17.14 -19.14 -0.51
C ASP A 252 17.36 -20.10 -1.69
N PHE A 253 17.44 -19.52 -2.90
CA PHE A 253 17.64 -20.23 -4.16
C PHE A 253 19.00 -20.91 -4.31
N ARG A 254 19.93 -20.74 -3.37
CA ARG A 254 21.23 -21.43 -3.41
C ARG A 254 21.11 -22.95 -3.27
N HIS A 255 20.04 -23.42 -2.62
CA HIS A 255 19.84 -24.86 -2.37
C HIS A 255 18.90 -25.50 -3.38
N LYS A 256 19.31 -26.63 -3.99
CA LYS A 256 18.50 -27.36 -4.99
C LYS A 256 17.10 -27.74 -4.48
N ARG A 257 17.00 -28.20 -3.22
CA ARG A 257 15.72 -28.54 -2.58
C ARG A 257 14.76 -27.36 -2.49
N ASN A 258 15.27 -26.20 -2.09
CA ASN A 258 14.46 -24.98 -1.97
C ASN A 258 13.97 -24.49 -3.33
N ARG A 259 14.78 -24.64 -4.38
CA ARG A 259 14.35 -24.37 -5.77
C ARG A 259 13.21 -25.29 -6.21
N ALA A 260 13.30 -26.58 -5.89
CA ALA A 260 12.26 -27.55 -6.21
C ALA A 260 10.94 -27.24 -5.47
N ILE A 261 11.00 -26.91 -4.17
CA ILE A 261 9.83 -26.51 -3.38
C ILE A 261 9.21 -25.22 -3.95
N ALA A 262 10.03 -24.23 -4.31
CA ALA A 262 9.55 -22.99 -4.92
C ALA A 262 8.89 -23.23 -6.28
N ALA A 263 9.49 -24.07 -7.14
CA ALA A 263 8.94 -24.43 -8.43
C ALA A 263 7.61 -25.21 -8.30
N ALA A 264 7.54 -26.16 -7.36
CA ALA A 264 6.31 -26.90 -7.07
C ALA A 264 5.20 -25.99 -6.53
N GLY A 265 5.53 -25.08 -5.61
CA GLY A 265 4.59 -24.08 -5.10
C GLY A 265 4.07 -23.13 -6.19
N PHE A 266 4.96 -22.64 -7.05
CA PHE A 266 4.60 -21.81 -8.19
C PHE A 266 3.69 -22.56 -9.17
N ALA A 267 4.04 -23.78 -9.54
CA ALA A 267 3.20 -24.63 -10.38
C ALA A 267 1.81 -24.86 -9.76
N ALA A 268 1.74 -25.12 -8.46
CA ALA A 268 0.46 -25.33 -7.76
C ALA A 268 -0.42 -24.07 -7.79
N VAL A 269 0.15 -22.88 -7.53
CA VAL A 269 -0.60 -21.61 -7.59
C VAL A 269 -1.03 -21.28 -9.02
N CYS A 270 -0.17 -21.50 -10.02
CA CYS A 270 -0.52 -21.30 -11.42
C CYS A 270 -1.62 -22.24 -11.90
N VAL A 271 -1.53 -23.53 -11.58
CA VAL A 271 -2.56 -24.53 -11.94
C VAL A 271 -3.86 -24.23 -11.22
N GLY A 272 -3.82 -23.98 -9.90
CA GLY A 272 -5.01 -23.60 -9.13
C GLY A 272 -5.66 -22.32 -9.65
N GLY A 273 -4.86 -21.30 -9.92
CA GLY A 273 -5.31 -20.05 -10.53
C GLY A 273 -5.93 -20.27 -11.91
N ALA A 274 -5.29 -21.06 -12.79
CA ALA A 274 -5.82 -21.39 -14.11
C ALA A 274 -7.16 -22.13 -14.04
N VAL A 275 -7.32 -23.08 -13.12
CA VAL A 275 -8.59 -23.81 -12.93
C VAL A 275 -9.72 -22.86 -12.49
N VAL A 276 -9.42 -21.94 -11.57
CA VAL A 276 -10.40 -20.93 -11.12
C VAL A 276 -10.73 -19.94 -12.25
N LEU A 277 -9.72 -19.51 -13.01
CA LEU A 277 -9.89 -18.62 -14.16
C LEU A 277 -10.74 -19.27 -15.26
N LEU A 278 -10.49 -20.53 -15.60
CA LEU A 278 -11.26 -21.25 -16.63
C LEU A 278 -12.73 -21.45 -16.26
N ARG A 279 -13.08 -21.38 -14.97
CA ARG A 279 -14.47 -21.43 -14.49
C ARG A 279 -15.13 -20.05 -14.40
N ASN A 280 -14.38 -18.97 -14.64
CA ASN A 280 -14.91 -17.62 -14.55
C ASN A 280 -15.50 -17.17 -15.90
N ALA A 281 -16.77 -16.76 -15.90
CA ALA A 281 -17.48 -16.31 -17.09
C ALA A 281 -16.76 -15.16 -17.82
N ARG A 282 -16.05 -14.29 -17.09
CA ARG A 282 -15.28 -13.17 -17.66
C ARG A 282 -14.08 -13.65 -18.47
N VAL A 283 -13.37 -14.66 -17.99
CA VAL A 283 -12.21 -15.24 -18.68
C VAL A 283 -12.66 -16.02 -19.92
N GLN A 284 -13.79 -16.70 -19.84
CA GLN A 284 -14.38 -17.37 -21.01
C GLN A 284 -14.79 -16.36 -22.09
N SER A 285 -15.39 -15.23 -21.70
CA SER A 285 -15.68 -14.11 -22.63
C SER A 285 -14.41 -13.53 -23.25
N LEU A 286 -13.35 -13.32 -22.46
CA LEU A 286 -12.04 -12.88 -22.95
C LEU A 286 -11.42 -13.83 -23.97
N LEU A 287 -11.52 -15.14 -23.72
CA LEU A 287 -10.99 -16.18 -24.61
C LEU A 287 -11.81 -16.30 -25.91
N GLN A 288 -13.12 -16.02 -25.86
CA GLN A 288 -14.01 -16.13 -27.01
C GLN A 288 -14.03 -14.87 -27.89
N ASN A 289 -13.99 -13.69 -27.28
CA ASN A 289 -14.17 -12.42 -27.97
C ASN A 289 -12.87 -11.61 -28.10
N GLY A 290 -11.84 -11.90 -27.30
CA GLY A 290 -10.58 -11.15 -27.23
C GLY A 290 -10.57 -10.11 -26.11
N VAL A 291 -9.41 -9.49 -25.87
CA VAL A 291 -9.18 -8.59 -24.72
C VAL A 291 -9.98 -7.29 -24.79
N LEU A 292 -10.18 -6.75 -26.00
CA LEU A 292 -10.80 -5.44 -26.18
C LEU A 292 -12.33 -5.48 -26.21
N THR A 293 -12.93 -6.60 -26.61
CA THR A 293 -14.39 -6.78 -26.75
C THR A 293 -14.97 -7.74 -25.70
N GLY A 294 -14.16 -8.64 -25.14
CA GLY A 294 -14.59 -9.63 -24.15
C GLY A 294 -14.64 -9.15 -22.71
N ASP A 295 -14.05 -7.98 -22.40
CA ASP A 295 -14.06 -7.38 -21.06
C ASP A 295 -14.24 -5.86 -21.12
N ALA A 296 -15.50 -5.42 -21.07
CA ALA A 296 -15.88 -4.00 -21.11
C ALA A 296 -15.22 -3.15 -20.01
N SER A 297 -14.96 -3.73 -18.83
CA SER A 297 -14.36 -3.01 -17.70
C SER A 297 -12.84 -2.91 -17.82
N ALA A 298 -12.16 -3.92 -18.38
CA ALA A 298 -10.73 -3.81 -18.71
C ALA A 298 -10.51 -2.78 -19.84
N PHE A 299 -11.36 -2.82 -20.87
CA PHE A 299 -11.35 -1.86 -21.97
C PHE A 299 -11.60 -0.42 -21.50
N ALA A 300 -12.59 -0.21 -20.63
CA ALA A 300 -12.87 1.13 -20.10
C ALA A 300 -11.72 1.67 -19.23
N ARG A 301 -10.95 0.82 -18.55
CA ARG A 301 -9.72 1.23 -17.83
C ARG A 301 -8.61 1.64 -18.78
N LEU A 302 -8.40 0.86 -19.84
CA LEU A 302 -7.42 1.19 -20.87
C LEU A 302 -7.74 2.54 -21.50
N PHE A 303 -9.00 2.77 -21.87
CA PHE A 303 -9.46 4.03 -22.45
C PHE A 303 -9.24 5.22 -21.49
N ARG A 304 -9.58 5.05 -20.21
CA ARG A 304 -9.36 6.08 -19.19
C ARG A 304 -7.89 6.44 -19.00
N SER A 305 -6.98 5.50 -19.19
CA SER A 305 -5.54 5.79 -19.18
C SER A 305 -5.06 6.41 -20.50
N LEU A 306 -5.63 5.98 -21.63
CA LEU A 306 -5.24 6.44 -22.96
C LEU A 306 -5.65 7.90 -23.22
N ALA A 307 -6.84 8.33 -22.80
CA ALA A 307 -7.31 9.69 -23.04
C ALA A 307 -6.37 10.77 -22.46
N PRO A 308 -5.94 10.71 -21.18
CA PRO A 308 -4.92 11.63 -20.68
C PRO A 308 -3.59 11.53 -21.44
N ILE A 309 -3.14 10.32 -21.80
CA ILE A 309 -1.88 10.12 -22.54
C ILE A 309 -1.92 10.87 -23.88
N GLU A 310 -3.01 10.73 -24.64
CA GLU A 310 -3.18 11.45 -25.91
C GLU A 310 -3.20 12.98 -25.71
N ALA A 311 -3.79 13.46 -24.61
CA ALA A 311 -3.75 14.89 -24.27
C ALA A 311 -2.33 15.38 -23.98
N TRP A 312 -1.49 14.59 -23.32
CA TRP A 312 -0.09 14.94 -23.08
C TRP A 312 0.72 14.97 -24.37
N LEU A 313 0.48 14.01 -25.28
CA LEU A 313 1.17 13.94 -26.57
C LEU A 313 0.85 15.15 -27.45
N ALA A 314 -0.38 15.65 -27.38
CA ALA A 314 -0.80 16.85 -28.09
C ALA A 314 -0.30 18.16 -27.44
N ASP A 315 0.02 18.15 -26.15
CA ASP A 315 0.42 19.34 -25.39
C ASP A 315 1.72 19.09 -24.58
N PRO A 316 2.90 19.32 -25.20
CA PRO A 316 4.18 19.04 -24.57
C PRO A 316 4.45 19.83 -23.28
N LEU A 317 3.86 21.03 -23.14
CA LEU A 317 4.05 21.85 -21.93
C LEU A 317 3.30 21.23 -20.76
N HIS A 318 2.03 20.86 -20.95
CA HIS A 318 1.25 20.20 -19.91
C HIS A 318 1.67 18.75 -19.67
N MET A 319 2.32 18.08 -20.64
CA MET A 319 3.03 16.82 -20.37
C MET A 319 4.16 17.01 -19.35
N LEU A 320 4.94 18.09 -19.47
CA LEU A 320 6.11 18.32 -18.62
C LEU A 320 5.73 18.85 -17.23
N PHE A 321 4.79 19.78 -17.16
CA PHE A 321 4.42 20.52 -15.94
C PHE A 321 3.04 20.17 -15.38
N GLY A 322 2.28 19.30 -16.05
CA GLY A 322 0.96 18.88 -15.61
C GLY A 322 -0.15 19.88 -15.98
N PHE A 323 -1.37 19.37 -15.95
CA PHE A 323 -2.63 20.11 -16.11
C PHE A 323 -3.07 20.81 -14.84
N GLY A 324 -2.43 20.52 -13.69
CA GLY A 324 -2.75 21.04 -12.38
C GLY A 324 -3.57 20.05 -11.54
N ALA A 325 -3.34 20.05 -10.22
CA ALA A 325 -4.11 19.26 -9.27
C ALA A 325 -5.62 19.47 -9.45
N GLY A 326 -6.36 18.39 -9.66
CA GLY A 326 -7.81 18.41 -9.87
C GLY A 326 -8.26 18.55 -11.33
N ASN A 327 -7.35 18.72 -12.29
CA ASN A 327 -7.69 18.97 -13.71
C ASN A 327 -7.63 17.71 -14.59
N LEU A 328 -7.75 16.52 -13.97
CA LEU A 328 -7.80 15.25 -14.70
C LEU A 328 -8.97 15.21 -15.70
N LYS A 329 -10.10 15.84 -15.36
CA LYS A 329 -11.27 16.00 -16.23
C LYS A 329 -10.91 16.62 -17.57
N ASP A 330 -10.22 17.75 -17.53
CA ASP A 330 -9.89 18.54 -18.71
C ASP A 330 -8.88 17.81 -19.59
N ALA A 331 -7.93 17.10 -18.98
CA ALA A 331 -7.01 16.25 -19.72
C ALA A 331 -7.75 15.12 -20.46
N ILE A 332 -8.67 14.42 -19.77
CA ILE A 332 -9.49 13.38 -20.41
C ILE A 332 -10.32 13.98 -21.56
N ALA A 333 -10.98 15.12 -21.33
CA ALA A 333 -11.80 15.79 -22.35
C ALA A 333 -10.99 16.14 -23.60
N ARG A 334 -9.76 16.66 -23.43
CA ARG A 334 -8.88 17.05 -24.55
C ARG A 334 -8.37 15.86 -25.36
N GLY A 335 -8.11 14.72 -24.70
CA GLY A 335 -7.62 13.52 -25.38
C GLY A 335 -8.70 12.53 -25.79
N TYR A 336 -9.98 12.79 -25.47
CA TYR A 336 -11.08 11.86 -25.70
C TYR A 336 -11.24 11.47 -27.17
N ASP A 337 -11.24 12.45 -28.07
CA ASP A 337 -11.44 12.22 -29.51
C ASP A 337 -10.26 11.49 -30.13
N ALA A 338 -9.05 11.87 -29.75
CA ALA A 338 -7.82 11.20 -30.18
C ALA A 338 -7.80 9.73 -29.71
N ALA A 339 -8.05 9.48 -28.42
CA ALA A 339 -8.14 8.13 -27.89
C ALA A 339 -9.26 7.31 -28.55
N SER A 340 -10.41 7.93 -28.81
CA SER A 340 -11.52 7.30 -29.55
C SER A 340 -11.09 6.89 -30.95
N SER A 341 -10.35 7.74 -31.66
CA SER A 341 -9.85 7.43 -33.01
C SER A 341 -8.84 6.27 -33.02
N VAL A 342 -7.93 6.22 -32.04
CA VAL A 342 -6.96 5.12 -31.88
C VAL A 342 -7.68 3.79 -31.66
N ILE A 343 -8.70 3.79 -30.81
CA ILE A 343 -9.49 2.59 -30.53
C ILE A 343 -10.35 2.17 -31.73
N MET A 344 -10.96 3.12 -32.44
CA MET A 344 -11.67 2.83 -33.69
C MET A 344 -10.75 2.22 -34.74
N ALA A 345 -9.50 2.70 -34.84
CA ALA A 345 -8.49 2.12 -35.73
C ALA A 345 -8.10 0.68 -35.35
N LEU A 346 -8.26 0.30 -34.08
CA LEU A 346 -8.10 -1.09 -33.60
C LEU A 346 -9.34 -1.97 -33.85
N GLY A 347 -10.37 -1.44 -34.51
CA GLY A 347 -11.57 -2.18 -34.92
C GLY A 347 -12.64 -2.31 -33.83
N VAL A 348 -12.58 -1.48 -32.78
CA VAL A 348 -13.55 -1.48 -31.68
C VAL A 348 -14.25 -0.13 -31.60
N ASN A 349 -15.57 -0.12 -31.46
CA ASN A 349 -16.30 1.13 -31.28
C ASN A 349 -16.29 1.53 -29.78
N PRO A 350 -15.66 2.66 -29.40
CA PRO A 350 -15.64 3.13 -28.01
C PRO A 350 -17.06 3.36 -27.47
N GLN A 351 -18.00 3.70 -28.36
CA GLN A 351 -19.38 3.98 -28.03
C GLN A 351 -20.17 2.73 -27.62
N ASP A 352 -19.64 1.51 -27.76
CA ASP A 352 -20.32 0.31 -27.28
C ASP A 352 -20.26 0.22 -25.74
N SER A 353 -19.23 0.80 -25.12
CA SER A 353 -19.06 0.81 -23.66
C SER A 353 -19.77 2.00 -23.01
N TYR A 354 -20.76 1.71 -22.13
CA TYR A 354 -21.46 2.75 -21.36
C TYR A 354 -20.51 3.64 -20.55
N GLU A 355 -19.46 3.04 -19.98
CA GLU A 355 -18.46 3.77 -19.19
C GLU A 355 -17.66 4.78 -20.03
N ILE A 356 -17.37 4.46 -21.29
CA ILE A 356 -16.64 5.37 -22.20
C ILE A 356 -17.57 6.48 -22.71
N ARG A 357 -18.85 6.15 -22.95
CA ARG A 357 -19.86 7.17 -23.29
C ARG A 357 -20.02 8.19 -22.17
N LEU A 358 -20.02 7.72 -20.91
CA LEU A 358 -20.16 8.58 -19.74
C LEU A 358 -19.00 9.59 -19.62
N LEU A 359 -17.78 9.19 -20.01
CA LEU A 359 -16.62 10.10 -20.03
C LEU A 359 -16.77 11.23 -21.07
N GLY A 360 -17.48 10.98 -22.17
CA GLY A 360 -17.79 12.00 -23.18
C GLY A 360 -18.90 12.96 -22.73
N SER A 361 -19.81 12.50 -21.87
CA SER A 361 -20.85 13.34 -21.26
C SER A 361 -20.36 13.95 -19.94
N LEU A 362 -19.58 15.03 -20.03
CA LEU A 362 -18.85 15.70 -18.92
C LEU A 362 -19.73 16.39 -17.84
N HIS A 363 -20.98 15.96 -17.63
CA HIS A 363 -21.96 16.64 -16.77
C HIS A 363 -21.74 16.43 -15.25
N GLU A 364 -20.98 15.41 -14.82
CA GLU A 364 -20.75 15.15 -13.39
C GLU A 364 -19.28 14.86 -13.07
N ASP A 365 -18.72 15.58 -12.09
CA ASP A 365 -17.31 15.46 -11.67
C ASP A 365 -17.00 14.17 -10.88
N HIS A 366 -18.02 13.35 -10.59
CA HIS A 366 -17.93 12.20 -9.69
C HIS A 366 -17.45 10.89 -10.36
N TYR A 367 -17.25 10.88 -11.68
CA TYR A 367 -16.95 9.68 -12.47
C TYR A 367 -15.62 9.72 -13.25
N ILE A 368 -14.72 10.63 -12.85
CA ILE A 368 -13.47 10.91 -13.56
C ILE A 368 -12.30 10.34 -12.76
N PHE A 369 -11.64 9.35 -13.33
CA PHE A 369 -10.55 8.58 -12.74
C PHE A 369 -9.81 7.82 -13.84
N THR A 370 -8.59 7.35 -13.59
CA THR A 370 -7.82 6.52 -14.55
C THR A 370 -7.58 5.11 -14.08
N MET A 371 -7.80 4.85 -12.78
CA MET A 371 -7.38 3.66 -12.05
C MET A 371 -5.88 3.39 -12.13
N ASN A 372 -5.06 4.43 -12.38
CA ASN A 372 -3.62 4.32 -12.54
C ASN A 372 -2.93 5.57 -11.95
N ALA A 373 -2.31 5.42 -10.78
CA ALA A 373 -1.65 6.54 -10.12
C ALA A 373 -0.57 7.21 -10.97
N TYR A 374 0.08 6.49 -11.88
CA TYR A 374 1.11 7.08 -12.74
C TYR A 374 0.51 8.03 -13.75
N VAL A 375 -0.60 7.63 -14.36
CA VAL A 375 -1.30 8.47 -15.33
C VAL A 375 -1.90 9.67 -14.64
N ASP A 376 -2.53 9.48 -13.48
CA ASP A 376 -3.06 10.61 -12.69
C ASP A 376 -1.95 11.57 -12.26
N PHE A 377 -0.85 11.04 -11.73
CA PHE A 377 0.25 11.87 -11.26
C PHE A 377 0.91 12.66 -12.40
N ILE A 378 1.19 12.02 -13.53
CA ILE A 378 1.76 12.71 -14.70
C ILE A 378 0.77 13.73 -15.25
N THR A 379 -0.53 13.41 -15.27
CA THR A 379 -1.56 14.35 -15.74
C THR A 379 -1.63 15.58 -14.85
N GLU A 380 -1.68 15.41 -13.52
CA GLU A 380 -1.88 16.54 -12.61
C GLU A 380 -0.59 17.34 -12.39
N PHE A 381 0.57 16.68 -12.29
CA PHE A 381 1.82 17.29 -11.83
C PHE A 381 2.95 17.26 -12.86
N GLY A 382 2.77 16.56 -13.98
CA GLY A 382 3.73 16.51 -15.08
C GLY A 382 4.85 15.48 -14.91
N LEU A 383 5.49 15.17 -16.04
CA LEU A 383 6.56 14.20 -16.14
C LEU A 383 7.81 14.60 -15.33
N VAL A 384 8.09 15.91 -15.23
CA VAL A 384 9.26 16.40 -14.48
C VAL A 384 9.14 16.05 -13.00
N LEU A 385 7.98 16.32 -12.41
CA LEU A 385 7.73 15.97 -11.01
C LEU A 385 7.62 14.47 -10.80
N PHE A 386 7.12 13.73 -11.79
CA PHE A 386 7.09 12.27 -11.71
C PHE A 386 8.51 11.67 -11.62
N ILE A 387 9.42 12.11 -12.49
CA ILE A 387 10.83 11.69 -12.46
C ILE A 387 11.47 12.13 -11.13
N ALA A 388 11.19 13.35 -10.68
CA ALA A 388 11.67 13.84 -9.39
C ALA A 388 11.18 12.96 -8.22
N ALA A 389 9.92 12.52 -8.23
CA ALA A 389 9.37 11.61 -7.23
C ALA A 389 10.15 10.28 -7.18
N ILE A 390 10.39 9.66 -8.34
CA ILE A 390 11.17 8.42 -8.44
C ILE A 390 12.58 8.62 -7.88
N VAL A 391 13.26 9.69 -8.31
CA VAL A 391 14.61 10.03 -7.85
C VAL A 391 14.61 10.23 -6.33
N LEU A 392 13.64 10.96 -5.77
CA LEU A 392 13.52 11.19 -4.33
C LEU A 392 13.32 9.89 -3.54
N ILE A 393 12.48 8.98 -4.02
CA ILE A 393 12.26 7.67 -3.40
C ILE A 393 13.57 6.86 -3.42
N VAL A 394 14.25 6.78 -4.56
CA VAL A 394 15.52 6.06 -4.70
C VAL A 394 16.61 6.68 -3.82
N MET A 395 16.71 8.01 -3.78
CA MET A 395 17.64 8.74 -2.91
C MET A 395 17.36 8.47 -1.44
N HIS A 396 16.09 8.42 -1.02
CA HIS A 396 15.70 8.10 0.35
C HIS A 396 16.13 6.67 0.73
N ILE A 397 15.91 5.69 -0.14
CA ILE A 397 16.34 4.30 0.10
C ILE A 397 17.87 4.21 0.19
N ASN A 398 18.58 4.87 -0.75
CA ASN A 398 20.04 4.92 -0.79
C ASN A 398 20.64 5.52 0.49
N ARG A 399 20.14 6.69 0.90
CA ARG A 399 20.62 7.42 2.09
C ARG A 399 20.44 6.62 3.38
N ASN A 400 19.40 5.79 3.46
CA ASN A 400 19.14 4.93 4.61
C ASN A 400 19.75 3.52 4.49
N HIS A 401 20.52 3.25 3.43
CA HIS A 401 21.12 1.94 3.13
C HIS A 401 20.11 0.77 3.22
N ALA A 402 18.89 1.01 2.74
CA ALA A 402 17.78 0.08 2.91
C ALA A 402 17.62 -0.93 1.76
N TRP A 403 18.56 -0.98 0.80
CA TRP A 403 18.53 -1.96 -0.29
C TRP A 403 18.80 -3.37 0.23
N ASN A 404 17.76 -4.19 0.20
CA ASN A 404 17.84 -5.62 0.44
C ASN A 404 16.77 -6.31 -0.41
N ARG A 405 16.79 -7.64 -0.44
CA ARG A 405 15.87 -8.42 -1.28
C ARG A 405 14.39 -8.11 -1.00
N MET A 406 14.03 -7.92 0.28
CA MET A 406 12.66 -7.59 0.68
C MET A 406 12.27 -6.19 0.21
N THR A 407 13.12 -5.19 0.38
CA THR A 407 12.87 -3.82 -0.10
C THR A 407 12.70 -3.77 -1.61
N ILE A 408 13.49 -4.52 -2.38
CA ILE A 408 13.37 -4.59 -3.84
C ILE A 408 12.03 -5.22 -4.24
N CYS A 409 11.68 -6.37 -3.65
CA CYS A 409 10.41 -7.04 -3.96
C CYS A 409 9.20 -6.21 -3.53
N TRP A 410 9.29 -5.51 -2.39
CA TRP A 410 8.24 -4.59 -1.95
C TRP A 410 8.14 -3.38 -2.89
N PHE A 411 9.25 -2.81 -3.33
CA PHE A 411 9.23 -1.72 -4.30
C PHE A 411 8.59 -2.14 -5.63
N LEU A 412 8.95 -3.32 -6.17
CA LEU A 412 8.30 -3.88 -7.36
C LEU A 412 6.81 -4.15 -7.15
N LEU A 413 6.42 -4.62 -5.95
CA LEU A 413 5.02 -4.83 -5.60
C LEU A 413 4.26 -3.50 -5.59
N LEU A 414 4.82 -2.43 -5.00
CA LEU A 414 4.23 -1.10 -5.06
C LEU A 414 4.09 -0.63 -6.50
N ILE A 415 5.13 -0.84 -7.33
CA ILE A 415 5.07 -0.43 -8.73
C ILE A 415 3.85 -1.05 -9.40
N TYR A 416 3.70 -2.38 -9.27
CA TYR A 416 2.58 -3.15 -9.81
C TYR A 416 1.22 -2.68 -9.27
N LEU A 417 1.10 -2.52 -7.95
CA LEU A 417 -0.16 -2.16 -7.29
C LEU A 417 -0.67 -0.77 -7.75
N TYR A 418 0.22 0.22 -7.86
CA TYR A 418 -0.15 1.57 -8.29
C TYR A 418 -0.40 1.71 -9.81
N ILE A 419 -0.10 0.70 -10.64
CA ILE A 419 -0.59 0.67 -12.04
C ILE A 419 -2.11 0.58 -12.08
N GLN A 420 -2.69 0.01 -11.02
CA GLN A 420 -4.08 -0.42 -10.99
C GLN A 420 -4.89 0.31 -9.89
N PHE A 421 -4.30 1.35 -9.30
CA PHE A 421 -4.86 2.10 -8.20
C PHE A 421 -4.28 3.52 -8.18
N GLU A 422 -5.09 4.52 -7.91
CA GLU A 422 -4.74 5.94 -8.07
C GLU A 422 -4.69 6.76 -6.76
N GLY A 423 -5.13 6.20 -5.64
CA GLY A 423 -5.25 6.95 -4.38
C GLY A 423 -3.91 7.36 -3.76
N TYR A 424 -3.56 8.65 -3.84
CA TYR A 424 -2.33 9.20 -3.24
C TYR A 424 -2.27 9.03 -1.71
N ALA A 425 -3.43 9.04 -1.04
CA ALA A 425 -3.49 8.85 0.41
C ALA A 425 -3.33 7.38 0.84
N PHE A 426 -3.22 6.45 -0.10
CA PHE A 426 -3.12 5.03 0.22
C PHE A 426 -1.80 4.72 0.91
N TYR A 427 -1.93 4.03 2.03
CA TYR A 427 -0.89 3.84 3.03
C TYR A 427 0.30 2.99 2.57
N ALA A 428 0.19 2.23 1.48
CA ALA A 428 1.24 1.30 1.05
C ALA A 428 2.59 1.99 0.75
N LEU A 429 2.58 3.08 -0.03
CA LEU A 429 3.79 3.87 -0.29
C LEU A 429 4.35 4.48 1.00
N TRP A 430 3.49 5.07 1.82
CA TRP A 430 3.88 5.75 3.05
C TRP A 430 4.47 4.78 4.10
N MET A 431 3.92 3.57 4.21
CA MET A 431 4.48 2.49 5.02
C MET A 431 5.86 2.05 4.53
N PHE A 432 6.06 1.97 3.21
CA PHE A 432 7.34 1.62 2.61
C PHE A 432 8.40 2.70 2.86
N LEU A 433 8.05 3.98 2.68
CA LEU A 433 8.94 5.11 2.97
C LEU A 433 9.30 5.18 4.45
N TRP A 434 8.34 4.93 5.34
CA TRP A 434 8.58 4.83 6.77
C TRP A 434 9.54 3.68 7.09
N PHE A 435 9.29 2.48 6.55
CA PHE A 435 10.13 1.31 6.80
C PHE A 435 11.57 1.51 6.31
N THR A 436 11.75 2.01 5.10
CA THR A 436 13.08 2.27 4.54
C THR A 436 13.81 3.39 5.30
N GLY A 437 13.09 4.28 5.98
CA GLY A 437 13.64 5.24 6.93
C GLY A 437 14.06 4.65 8.30
N LEU A 438 13.65 3.42 8.61
CA LEU A 438 14.12 2.68 9.80
C LEU A 438 15.51 2.13 9.53
N ASN A 439 16.54 2.91 9.86
CA ASN A 439 17.95 2.53 9.75
C ASN A 439 18.22 1.10 10.32
N PRO A 440 18.37 0.04 9.49
CA PRO A 440 18.48 -1.33 9.99
C PRO A 440 19.81 -1.56 10.71
N ASN A 441 20.86 -0.86 10.28
CA ASN A 441 22.24 -1.04 10.75
C ASN A 441 22.57 -0.36 12.09
N ARG A 442 21.69 0.47 12.65
CA ARG A 442 21.88 1.06 13.99
C ARG A 442 21.21 0.29 15.13
N GLN A 443 20.27 -0.62 14.82
CA GLN A 443 19.66 -1.46 15.86
C GLN A 443 20.39 -2.79 16.07
N GLY A 444 21.26 -3.22 15.13
CA GLY A 444 22.06 -4.44 15.24
C GLY A 444 23.44 -4.29 15.91
N THR A 445 23.96 -3.07 16.09
CA THR A 445 25.35 -2.85 16.55
C THR A 445 25.49 -2.44 18.01
N THR A 446 24.40 -2.16 18.73
CA THR A 446 24.46 -1.74 20.14
C THR A 446 24.52 -2.88 21.16
N GLY A 447 24.34 -4.15 20.76
CA GLY A 447 24.35 -5.30 21.70
C GLY A 447 25.45 -6.34 21.49
N GLN A 448 25.85 -6.63 20.24
CA GLN A 448 26.74 -7.77 19.96
C GLN A 448 28.15 -7.40 19.49
N GLY A 449 28.37 -6.23 18.88
CA GLY A 449 29.69 -5.80 18.41
C GLY A 449 30.68 -5.50 19.55
N ARG A 450 30.20 -4.82 20.61
CA ARG A 450 31.04 -4.42 21.74
C ARG A 450 31.45 -5.58 22.66
N VAL A 451 30.69 -6.67 22.69
CA VAL A 451 31.01 -7.87 23.48
C VAL A 451 32.06 -8.73 22.76
N ARG A 452 32.02 -8.78 21.43
CA ARG A 452 33.01 -9.53 20.63
C ARG A 452 34.36 -8.81 20.59
N GLU A 453 34.36 -7.49 20.46
CA GLU A 453 35.58 -6.68 20.48
C GLU A 453 36.27 -6.70 21.86
N LYS A 454 35.51 -6.62 22.97
CA LYS A 454 36.09 -6.80 24.32
C LYS A 454 36.60 -8.22 24.59
N ARG A 455 35.94 -9.27 24.06
CA ARG A 455 36.43 -10.66 24.21
C ARG A 455 37.68 -10.93 23.38
N GLU A 456 37.80 -10.36 22.18
CA GLU A 456 39.00 -10.52 21.36
C GLU A 456 40.19 -9.72 21.89
N VAL A 457 39.97 -8.53 22.46
CA VAL A 457 41.04 -7.77 23.14
C VAL A 457 41.48 -8.48 24.43
N PHE A 458 40.56 -9.07 25.20
CA PHE A 458 40.91 -9.83 26.41
C PHE A 458 41.60 -11.17 26.12
N ALA A 459 41.28 -11.82 24.99
CA ALA A 459 41.94 -13.05 24.54
C ALA A 459 43.35 -12.77 23.97
N ARG A 460 43.54 -11.66 23.25
CA ARG A 460 44.87 -11.24 22.75
C ARG A 460 45.78 -10.71 23.87
N GLY A 461 45.22 -10.15 24.93
CA GLY A 461 45.97 -9.73 26.13
C GLY A 461 46.55 -10.92 26.93
N ARG A 462 45.83 -12.04 27.00
CA ARG A 462 46.30 -13.24 27.73
C ARG A 462 47.36 -14.05 26.98
N HIS A 463 47.39 -13.99 25.65
CA HIS A 463 48.38 -14.72 24.85
C HIS A 463 49.77 -14.05 24.75
N ARG A 464 49.89 -12.77 25.14
CA ARG A 464 51.18 -12.05 25.12
C ARG A 464 51.95 -12.05 26.44
N SER A 465 51.37 -12.56 27.54
CA SER A 465 52.03 -12.55 28.87
C SER A 465 52.75 -13.87 29.24
N GLY A 466 52.79 -14.88 28.36
CA GLY A 466 53.28 -16.23 28.70
C GLY A 466 54.62 -16.64 28.08
N ARG A 467 55.39 -15.74 27.46
CA ARG A 467 56.66 -16.10 26.77
C ARG A 467 57.77 -15.06 26.97
N LYS A 468 58.38 -15.05 28.17
CA LYS A 468 59.77 -14.63 28.46
C LYS A 468 60.25 -15.46 29.66
N SER A 469 60.86 -16.62 29.40
CA SER A 469 62.31 -16.89 29.36
C SER A 469 62.83 -17.42 30.70
N VAL A 470 62.87 -18.74 30.81
CA VAL A 470 63.81 -19.48 31.65
C VAL A 470 64.96 -19.90 30.74
N ARG A 471 66.11 -19.24 30.90
CA ARG A 471 67.50 -19.71 30.79
C ARG A 471 68.42 -18.51 30.61
#